data_AF-A0A3M1GUT2-F1
#
_entry.id   AF-A0A3M1GUT2-F1
#
_cell.length_a   1.000
_cell.length_b   1.000
_cell.length_c   1.000
_cell.angle_alpha   90.00
_cell.angle_beta   90.00
_cell.angle_gamma   90.00
#
_symmetry.space_group_name_H-M   'P 1'
#
loop_
_entity.id
_entity.type
_entity.pdbx_description
1 polymer ?
#
loop_
_entity_poly.entity_id
_entity_poly.type
_entity_poly.pdbx_seq_one_letter_code
_entity_poly.pdbx_strand_id
1 'polypeptide(L)'
;MGGYYRPKSDNPNAYPDRMVAAFHGSFGTTGGTREVLAHECTHQFEHILCDGTAMQFMVRPPWWVEGLAVYFGDGYRMDKNGKLTIGIPRDRLMMIQRILRSGQAPPISRFLRTDLGQYQRMAGLTYPYGWSLVYYFLHRGNGKPVEINGHKVDLKKVFNQFFKVVTAKPPQLMPQQYPEYYARKFEELLGFPVDELTGDWKNFILSLKLEPLGEVKGDTFVSDKLAFEIKKPEGWEFRPDDVQGQEAIRIENPATTGRVIVIAQGNMDLTTPEGALEQIESQAGMRLRSPTIDDSKIIDVYGFPAAEVYYSGYEAAPASNASRKVEVRTNEQTYRHVMVVTLKRLYEIIMQCDSDRWEDNEAAFDEILKGFIPKADKK
;
A
#
# COMPACT_ATOMS: atom_id res chain seq x y z
N MET A 1 11.90 3.99 -4.84
CA MET A 1 11.40 4.23 -6.21
C MET A 1 11.78 2.99 -7.02
N GLY A 2 10.82 2.30 -7.63
CA GLY A 2 11.07 0.99 -8.25
C GLY A 2 11.47 1.04 -9.73
N GLY A 3 11.24 2.18 -10.37
CA GLY A 3 11.49 2.42 -11.79
C GLY A 3 11.32 3.90 -12.10
N TYR A 4 11.41 4.24 -13.38
CA TYR A 4 11.11 5.57 -13.88
C TYR A 4 10.83 5.56 -15.38
N TYR A 5 9.96 6.48 -15.78
CA TYR A 5 9.79 6.92 -17.15
C TYR A 5 10.56 8.22 -17.40
N ARG A 6 11.31 8.26 -18.52
CA ARG A 6 11.96 9.48 -19.00
C ARG A 6 11.20 10.00 -20.23
N PRO A 7 10.52 11.17 -20.15
CA PRO A 7 9.92 11.80 -21.32
C PRO A 7 10.92 12.02 -22.46
N LYS A 8 10.42 12.04 -23.69
CA LYS A 8 11.20 12.42 -24.89
C LYS A 8 12.05 13.65 -24.60
N SER A 9 13.34 13.59 -24.89
CA SER A 9 14.21 14.75 -24.69
C SER A 9 14.15 15.65 -25.92
N ASP A 10 14.21 16.97 -25.70
CA ASP A 10 14.46 17.92 -26.80
C ASP A 10 15.94 17.87 -27.26
N ASN A 11 16.81 17.15 -26.54
CA ASN A 11 18.19 16.90 -26.94
C ASN A 11 18.23 15.71 -27.93
N PRO A 12 18.61 15.92 -29.20
CA PRO A 12 18.65 14.86 -30.21
C PRO A 12 19.68 13.74 -29.92
N ASN A 13 20.60 13.96 -28.99
CA ASN A 13 21.60 12.98 -28.56
C ASN A 13 21.19 12.21 -27.29
N ALA A 14 20.04 12.53 -26.69
CA ALA A 14 19.54 11.79 -25.53
C ALA A 14 18.83 10.52 -26.00
N TYR A 15 19.57 9.41 -26.03
CA TYR A 15 19.04 8.09 -26.37
C TYR A 15 19.03 7.17 -25.14
N PRO A 16 18.04 6.26 -24.98
CA PRO A 16 16.82 6.12 -25.78
C PRO A 16 15.73 7.14 -25.42
N ASP A 17 14.96 7.56 -26.41
CA ASP A 17 13.78 8.43 -26.26
C ASP A 17 12.64 7.66 -25.58
N ARG A 18 11.88 8.35 -24.70
CA ARG A 18 10.73 7.77 -23.98
C ARG A 18 11.07 6.46 -23.25
N MET A 19 12.24 6.42 -22.62
CA MET A 19 12.75 5.24 -21.92
C MET A 19 11.86 4.89 -20.73
N VAL A 20 11.54 3.61 -20.61
CA VAL A 20 10.96 3.00 -19.41
C VAL A 20 12.03 2.12 -18.78
N ALA A 21 12.29 2.33 -17.49
CA ALA A 21 13.23 1.54 -16.72
C ALA A 21 12.58 1.06 -15.41
N ALA A 22 12.92 -0.16 -14.98
CA ALA A 22 12.54 -0.69 -13.68
C ALA A 22 13.72 -1.48 -13.09
N PHE A 23 13.85 -1.43 -11.78
CA PHE A 23 14.77 -2.27 -11.03
C PHE A 23 14.08 -3.59 -10.72
N HIS A 24 14.82 -4.71 -10.85
CA HIS A 24 14.28 -6.00 -10.50
C HIS A 24 14.03 -6.06 -8.99
N GLY A 25 12.81 -6.39 -8.56
CA GLY A 25 12.49 -6.46 -7.14
C GLY A 25 11.03 -6.71 -6.79
N SER A 26 10.77 -6.71 -5.48
CA SER A 26 9.44 -6.65 -4.88
C SER A 26 9.16 -5.24 -4.36
N PHE A 27 7.94 -4.74 -4.58
CA PHE A 27 7.52 -3.39 -4.22
C PHE A 27 6.19 -3.46 -3.45
N GLY A 28 6.24 -3.18 -2.14
CA GLY A 28 5.11 -3.43 -1.24
C GLY A 28 4.96 -4.90 -0.90
N THR A 29 3.75 -5.31 -0.53
CA THR A 29 3.45 -6.69 -0.14
C THR A 29 3.25 -7.59 -1.38
N THR A 30 2.72 -7.01 -2.46
CA THR A 30 2.28 -7.79 -3.64
C THR A 30 2.85 -7.36 -4.97
N GLY A 31 3.48 -6.19 -5.06
CA GLY A 31 4.03 -5.67 -6.31
C GLY A 31 5.41 -6.23 -6.61
N GLY A 32 5.76 -6.27 -7.89
CA GLY A 32 7.10 -6.59 -8.36
C GLY A 32 7.50 -5.78 -9.59
N THR A 33 8.58 -6.20 -10.24
CA THR A 33 9.15 -5.52 -11.42
C THR A 33 8.13 -5.32 -12.54
N ARG A 34 7.19 -6.25 -12.74
CA ARG A 34 6.22 -6.18 -13.84
C ARG A 34 5.17 -5.09 -13.61
N GLU A 35 4.68 -4.96 -12.38
CA GLU A 35 3.75 -3.91 -11.98
C GLU A 35 4.41 -2.53 -12.10
N VAL A 36 5.68 -2.41 -11.71
CA VAL A 36 6.46 -1.18 -11.92
C VAL A 36 6.61 -0.88 -13.40
N LEU A 37 7.00 -1.86 -14.23
CA LEU A 37 7.08 -1.65 -15.68
C LEU A 37 5.74 -1.22 -16.27
N ALA A 38 4.62 -1.82 -15.84
CA ALA A 38 3.30 -1.44 -16.30
C ALA A 38 2.92 -0.01 -15.86
N HIS A 39 3.31 0.39 -14.65
CA HIS A 39 3.16 1.76 -14.15
C HIS A 39 3.90 2.76 -15.02
N GLU A 40 5.20 2.56 -15.22
CA GLU A 40 6.04 3.46 -16.01
C GLU A 40 5.65 3.46 -17.50
N CYS A 41 5.23 2.31 -18.05
CA CYS A 41 4.65 2.24 -19.39
C CYS A 41 3.36 3.05 -19.52
N THR A 42 2.57 3.19 -18.45
CA THR A 42 1.37 4.05 -18.48
C THR A 42 1.76 5.50 -18.77
N HIS A 43 2.81 6.02 -18.16
CA HIS A 43 3.34 7.35 -18.48
C HIS A 43 3.83 7.49 -19.93
N GLN A 44 4.39 6.41 -20.49
CA GLN A 44 4.75 6.39 -21.91
C GLN A 44 3.52 6.56 -22.80
N PHE A 45 2.42 5.83 -22.50
CA PHE A 45 1.14 5.99 -23.20
C PHE A 45 0.53 7.37 -23.00
N GLU A 46 0.53 7.91 -21.78
CA GLU A 46 0.02 9.25 -21.49
C GLU A 46 0.76 10.33 -22.29
N HIS A 47 2.10 10.24 -22.37
CA HIS A 47 2.90 11.18 -23.16
C HIS A 47 2.65 11.02 -24.68
N ILE A 48 2.27 9.84 -25.17
CA ILE A 48 1.85 9.68 -26.57
C ILE A 48 0.50 10.36 -26.83
N LEU A 49 -0.42 10.28 -25.86
CA LEU A 49 -1.78 10.79 -25.99
C LEU A 49 -1.90 12.30 -25.73
N CYS A 50 -0.96 12.89 -24.98
CA CYS A 50 -0.98 14.31 -24.66
C CYS A 50 -0.31 15.15 -25.75
N ASP A 51 -1.03 16.17 -26.23
CA ASP A 51 -0.48 17.19 -27.12
C ASP A 51 0.52 18.08 -26.38
N GLY A 52 1.64 18.37 -27.04
CA GLY A 52 2.66 19.31 -26.57
C GLY A 52 4.06 18.74 -26.54
N THR A 53 4.97 19.49 -25.92
CA THR A 53 6.36 19.07 -25.67
C THR A 53 6.46 18.23 -24.40
N ALA A 54 7.63 17.61 -24.16
CA ALA A 54 7.89 16.90 -22.91
C ALA A 54 7.77 17.80 -21.67
N MET A 55 8.22 19.06 -21.76
CA MET A 55 8.03 20.03 -20.67
C MET A 55 6.56 20.35 -20.42
N GLN A 56 5.73 20.34 -21.46
CA GLN A 56 4.29 20.51 -21.34
C GLN A 56 3.61 19.27 -20.74
N PHE A 57 4.14 18.07 -20.98
CA PHE A 57 3.68 16.87 -20.29
C PHE A 57 3.95 16.94 -18.77
N MET A 58 5.09 17.48 -18.35
CA MET A 58 5.45 17.59 -16.92
C MET A 58 4.55 18.52 -16.10
N VAL A 59 3.74 19.37 -16.74
CA VAL A 59 2.80 20.28 -16.06
C VAL A 59 1.37 19.73 -15.99
N ARG A 60 1.14 18.49 -16.43
CA ARG A 60 -0.16 17.81 -16.27
C ARG A 60 -0.46 17.56 -14.79
N PRO A 61 -1.74 17.50 -14.39
CA PRO A 61 -2.11 17.38 -12.98
C PRO A 61 -1.55 16.06 -12.41
N PRO A 62 -0.66 16.10 -11.40
CA PRO A 62 0.03 14.90 -10.92
C PRO A 62 -0.92 13.80 -10.44
N TRP A 63 -2.03 14.17 -9.80
CA TRP A 63 -3.02 13.19 -9.33
C TRP A 63 -3.64 12.37 -10.48
N TRP A 64 -3.74 12.96 -11.67
CA TRP A 64 -4.30 12.29 -12.85
C TRP A 64 -3.25 11.39 -13.48
N VAL A 65 -2.03 11.90 -13.69
CA VAL A 65 -0.90 11.17 -14.29
C VAL A 65 -0.55 9.95 -13.42
N GLU A 66 -0.25 10.18 -12.15
CA GLU A 66 0.12 9.12 -11.22
C GLU A 66 -1.08 8.26 -10.83
N GLY A 67 -2.29 8.84 -10.75
CA GLY A 67 -3.51 8.08 -10.45
C GLY A 67 -3.86 7.09 -11.55
N LEU A 68 -3.69 7.46 -12.82
CA LEU A 68 -3.86 6.56 -13.96
C LEU A 68 -2.74 5.52 -14.03
N ALA A 69 -1.50 5.91 -13.75
CA ALA A 69 -0.38 4.97 -13.68
C ALA A 69 -0.56 3.92 -12.57
N VAL A 70 -1.07 4.29 -11.40
CA VAL A 70 -1.46 3.32 -10.38
C VAL A 70 -2.67 2.48 -10.81
N TYR A 71 -3.66 3.08 -11.50
CA TYR A 71 -4.83 2.36 -11.98
C TYR A 71 -4.48 1.29 -13.01
N PHE A 72 -3.74 1.63 -14.06
CA PHE A 72 -3.37 0.70 -15.13
C PHE A 72 -2.14 -0.15 -14.77
N GLY A 73 -1.15 0.44 -14.11
CA GLY A 73 0.12 -0.18 -13.76
C GLY A 73 0.05 -1.03 -12.50
N ASP A 74 -0.17 -0.43 -11.33
CA ASP A 74 -0.25 -1.20 -10.07
C ASP A 74 -1.47 -2.15 -10.06
N GLY A 75 -2.54 -1.75 -10.78
CA GLY A 75 -3.72 -2.58 -11.02
C GLY A 75 -3.52 -3.68 -12.08
N TYR A 76 -2.40 -3.69 -12.81
CA TYR A 76 -2.12 -4.67 -13.86
C TYR A 76 -2.20 -6.10 -13.33
N ARG A 77 -2.96 -6.95 -14.02
CA ARG A 77 -3.02 -8.40 -13.79
C ARG A 77 -3.06 -9.12 -15.12
N MET A 78 -2.50 -10.33 -15.16
CA MET A 78 -2.76 -11.30 -16.24
C MET A 78 -3.71 -12.36 -15.70
N ASP A 79 -4.83 -12.58 -16.39
CA ASP A 79 -5.67 -13.72 -16.07
C ASP A 79 -5.01 -15.04 -16.49
N LYS A 80 -5.62 -16.16 -16.12
CA LYS A 80 -5.13 -17.52 -16.45
C LYS A 80 -5.01 -17.80 -17.95
N ASN A 81 -5.66 -17.01 -18.79
CA ASN A 81 -5.64 -17.14 -20.25
C ASN A 81 -4.64 -16.15 -20.89
N GLY A 82 -3.86 -15.42 -20.08
CA GLY A 82 -2.91 -14.41 -20.56
C GLY A 82 -3.58 -13.10 -20.99
N LYS A 83 -4.85 -12.87 -20.65
CA LYS A 83 -5.53 -11.59 -20.92
C LYS A 83 -5.20 -10.57 -19.84
N LEU A 84 -4.83 -9.37 -20.28
CA LEU A 84 -4.65 -8.22 -19.40
C LEU A 84 -5.99 -7.83 -18.77
N THR A 85 -6.00 -7.74 -17.45
CA THR A 85 -7.11 -7.22 -16.66
C THR A 85 -6.61 -6.17 -15.68
N ILE A 86 -7.50 -5.28 -15.24
CA ILE A 86 -7.20 -4.25 -14.25
C ILE A 86 -7.90 -4.62 -12.94
N GLY A 87 -7.12 -4.97 -11.94
CA GLY A 87 -7.55 -5.21 -10.57
C GLY A 87 -7.36 -3.99 -9.67
N ILE A 88 -7.82 -4.11 -8.43
CA ILE A 88 -7.55 -3.11 -7.40
C ILE A 88 -6.13 -3.35 -6.84
N PRO A 89 -5.22 -2.37 -6.90
CA PRO A 89 -3.92 -2.48 -6.23
C PRO A 89 -4.11 -2.50 -4.71
N ARG A 90 -3.99 -3.71 -4.12
CA ARG A 90 -4.26 -3.97 -2.70
C ARG A 90 -3.56 -2.98 -1.76
N ASP A 91 -2.27 -2.79 -1.95
CA ASP A 91 -1.44 -1.97 -1.05
C ASP A 91 -1.85 -0.49 -1.09
N ARG A 92 -2.31 -0.02 -2.26
CA ARG A 92 -2.83 1.35 -2.44
C ARG A 92 -4.20 1.49 -1.81
N LEU A 93 -5.12 0.54 -2.04
CA LEU A 93 -6.45 0.52 -1.43
C LEU A 93 -6.36 0.54 0.10
N MET A 94 -5.52 -0.34 0.65
CA MET A 94 -5.28 -0.44 2.08
C MET A 94 -4.75 0.88 2.66
N MET A 95 -3.76 1.49 2.01
CA MET A 95 -3.19 2.76 2.46
C MET A 95 -4.25 3.88 2.46
N ILE A 96 -5.02 4.03 1.38
CA ILE A 96 -6.07 5.07 1.35
C ILE A 96 -7.19 4.79 2.34
N GLN A 97 -7.62 3.54 2.53
CA GLN A 97 -8.60 3.20 3.56
C GLN A 97 -8.10 3.56 4.97
N ARG A 98 -6.81 3.32 5.26
CA ARG A 98 -6.19 3.74 6.53
C ARG A 98 -6.25 5.26 6.71
N ILE A 99 -5.88 6.02 5.68
CA ILE A 99 -5.89 7.50 5.71
C ILE A 99 -7.31 8.05 5.88
N LEU A 100 -8.30 7.44 5.21
CA LEU A 100 -9.70 7.82 5.33
C LEU A 100 -10.29 7.52 6.71
N ARG A 101 -9.92 6.38 7.31
CA ARG A 101 -10.32 5.99 8.67
C ARG A 101 -9.68 6.88 9.73
N SER A 102 -8.43 7.34 9.53
CA SER A 102 -7.77 8.25 10.48
C SER A 102 -8.27 9.70 10.42
N GLY A 103 -9.05 10.05 9.39
CA GLY A 103 -9.51 11.42 9.16
C GLY A 103 -8.40 12.36 8.70
N GLN A 104 -7.27 11.81 8.24
CA GLN A 104 -6.10 12.59 7.80
C GLN A 104 -6.11 12.90 6.29
N ALA A 105 -7.12 12.45 5.56
CA ALA A 105 -7.28 12.78 4.15
C ALA A 105 -7.47 14.30 3.98
N PRO A 106 -6.64 15.00 3.18
CA PRO A 106 -6.92 16.38 2.83
C PRO A 106 -8.24 16.51 2.04
N PRO A 107 -8.88 17.69 2.03
CA PRO A 107 -9.99 17.98 1.11
C PRO A 107 -9.61 17.70 -0.34
N ILE A 108 -10.56 17.22 -1.14
CA ILE A 108 -10.33 16.87 -2.55
C ILE A 108 -9.88 18.12 -3.32
N SER A 109 -10.53 19.26 -3.08
CA SER A 109 -10.20 20.55 -3.70
C SER A 109 -8.72 20.94 -3.51
N ARG A 110 -8.18 20.72 -2.30
CA ARG A 110 -6.76 20.95 -1.98
C ARG A 110 -5.87 19.94 -2.68
N PHE A 111 -6.26 18.67 -2.70
CA PHE A 111 -5.48 17.61 -3.32
C PHE A 111 -5.34 17.80 -4.84
N LEU A 112 -6.41 18.22 -5.54
CA LEU A 112 -6.37 18.48 -6.99
C LEU A 112 -5.39 19.59 -7.39
N ARG A 113 -5.03 20.48 -6.44
CA ARG A 113 -4.14 21.62 -6.63
C ARG A 113 -2.68 21.35 -6.22
N THR A 114 -2.36 20.08 -5.93
CA THR A 114 -0.99 19.68 -5.56
C THR A 114 -0.07 19.75 -6.78
N ASP A 115 1.05 20.47 -6.66
CA ASP A 115 2.09 20.47 -7.69
C ASP A 115 2.95 19.17 -7.64
N LEU A 116 3.76 18.92 -8.67
CA LEU A 116 4.57 17.70 -8.76
C LEU A 116 5.53 17.54 -7.56
N GLY A 117 6.16 18.62 -7.10
CA GLY A 117 7.11 18.57 -5.99
C GLY A 117 6.42 18.24 -4.66
N GLN A 118 5.26 18.84 -4.39
CA GLN A 118 4.40 18.50 -3.26
C GLN A 118 3.93 17.05 -3.36
N TYR A 119 3.53 16.62 -4.55
CA TYR A 119 3.05 15.26 -4.80
C TYR A 119 4.13 14.21 -4.47
N GLN A 120 5.37 14.46 -4.91
CA GLN A 120 6.52 13.58 -4.65
C GLN A 120 6.91 13.55 -3.17
N ARG A 121 6.91 14.69 -2.47
CA ARG A 121 7.21 14.74 -1.02
C ARG A 121 6.20 13.99 -0.16
N MET A 122 4.97 13.82 -0.67
CA MET A 122 3.88 13.12 0.02
C MET A 122 3.52 11.81 -0.65
N ALA A 123 4.46 11.13 -1.32
CA ALA A 123 4.23 9.92 -2.11
C ALA A 123 3.42 8.83 -1.38
N GLY A 124 3.62 8.66 -0.07
CA GLY A 124 2.86 7.70 0.74
C GLY A 124 1.35 8.00 0.82
N LEU A 125 0.94 9.26 0.65
CA LEU A 125 -0.44 9.73 0.60
C LEU A 125 -0.94 9.87 -0.84
N THR A 126 -0.13 10.47 -1.70
CA THR A 126 -0.58 11.02 -2.98
C THR A 126 -0.93 9.95 -4.01
N TYR A 127 -0.12 8.89 -4.14
CA TYR A 127 -0.40 7.77 -5.06
C TYR A 127 -1.70 7.03 -4.70
N PRO A 128 -1.91 6.56 -3.45
CA PRO A 128 -3.19 5.99 -3.03
C PRO A 128 -4.38 6.92 -3.25
N TYR A 129 -4.23 8.22 -2.96
CA TYR A 129 -5.31 9.19 -3.11
C TYR A 129 -5.65 9.43 -4.59
N GLY A 130 -4.65 9.66 -5.44
CA GLY A 130 -4.83 9.83 -6.89
C GLY A 130 -5.50 8.62 -7.53
N TRP A 131 -5.03 7.42 -7.22
CA TRP A 131 -5.67 6.17 -7.64
C TRP A 131 -7.12 6.10 -7.20
N SER A 132 -7.42 6.41 -5.93
CA SER A 132 -8.77 6.28 -5.39
C SER A 132 -9.76 7.24 -6.05
N LEU A 133 -9.33 8.44 -6.43
CA LEU A 133 -10.18 9.37 -7.20
C LEU A 133 -10.43 8.83 -8.61
N VAL A 134 -9.38 8.42 -9.32
CA VAL A 134 -9.52 7.81 -10.66
C VAL A 134 -10.46 6.61 -10.61
N TYR A 135 -10.26 5.70 -9.66
CA TYR A 135 -11.09 4.52 -9.48
C TYR A 135 -12.54 4.89 -9.14
N TYR A 136 -12.75 5.87 -8.26
CA TYR A 136 -14.07 6.40 -7.93
C TYR A 136 -14.80 6.94 -9.16
N PHE A 137 -14.19 7.82 -9.95
CA PHE A 137 -14.86 8.38 -11.13
C PHE A 137 -15.17 7.34 -12.20
N LEU A 138 -14.33 6.32 -12.36
CA LEU A 138 -14.52 5.27 -13.37
C LEU A 138 -15.57 4.23 -12.97
N HIS A 139 -15.70 3.93 -11.67
CA HIS A 139 -16.46 2.76 -11.18
C HIS A 139 -17.67 3.10 -10.32
N ARG A 140 -17.71 4.25 -9.66
CA ARG A 140 -18.89 4.66 -8.89
C ARG A 140 -20.10 4.80 -9.81
N GLY A 141 -21.19 4.12 -9.44
CA GLY A 141 -22.43 4.09 -10.25
C GLY A 141 -22.44 3.04 -11.36
N ASN A 142 -21.34 2.30 -11.57
CA ASN A 142 -21.22 1.25 -12.58
C ASN A 142 -21.67 1.71 -13.99
N GLY A 143 -21.20 2.90 -14.40
CA GLY A 143 -21.54 3.49 -15.70
C GLY A 143 -22.92 4.16 -15.77
N LYS A 144 -23.59 4.37 -14.63
CA LYS A 144 -24.85 5.12 -14.54
C LYS A 144 -24.68 6.39 -13.69
N PRO A 145 -25.48 7.44 -13.93
CA PRO A 145 -25.52 8.60 -13.05
C PRO A 145 -25.84 8.23 -11.61
N VAL A 146 -25.23 8.94 -10.67
CA VAL A 146 -25.43 8.79 -9.23
C VAL A 146 -25.93 10.10 -8.64
N GLU A 147 -26.60 10.02 -7.49
CA GLU A 147 -27.03 11.19 -6.72
C GLU A 147 -26.07 11.41 -5.56
N ILE A 148 -25.50 12.62 -5.47
CA ILE A 148 -24.53 13.01 -4.44
C ILE A 148 -24.94 14.39 -3.94
N ASN A 149 -25.32 14.49 -2.66
CA ASN A 149 -25.80 15.73 -2.04
C ASN A 149 -26.88 16.48 -2.87
N GLY A 150 -27.79 15.73 -3.52
CA GLY A 150 -28.84 16.30 -4.38
C GLY A 150 -28.42 16.61 -5.81
N HIS A 151 -27.14 16.41 -6.17
CA HIS A 151 -26.64 16.52 -7.53
C HIS A 151 -26.70 15.18 -8.26
N LYS A 152 -27.40 15.12 -9.39
CA LYS A 152 -27.37 13.96 -10.29
C LYS A 152 -26.21 14.09 -11.28
N VAL A 153 -25.20 13.24 -11.16
CA VAL A 153 -23.95 13.34 -11.93
C VAL A 153 -23.51 12.00 -12.52
N ASP A 154 -23.01 12.04 -13.75
CA ASP A 154 -22.31 10.91 -14.38
C ASP A 154 -20.79 11.11 -14.22
N LEU A 155 -20.24 10.52 -13.17
CA LEU A 155 -18.83 10.67 -12.78
C LEU A 155 -17.87 10.21 -13.88
N LYS A 156 -18.20 9.12 -14.58
CA LYS A 156 -17.36 8.58 -15.67
C LYS A 156 -17.37 9.52 -16.86
N LYS A 157 -18.53 10.12 -17.17
CA LYS A 157 -18.62 11.15 -18.22
C LYS A 157 -17.80 12.39 -17.88
N VAL A 158 -17.86 12.88 -16.64
CA VAL A 158 -17.03 14.01 -16.17
C VAL A 158 -15.55 13.69 -16.33
N PHE A 159 -15.10 12.52 -15.88
CA PHE A 159 -13.70 12.11 -16.00
C PHE A 159 -13.25 11.97 -17.46
N ASN A 160 -14.09 11.42 -18.33
CA ASN A 160 -13.81 11.34 -19.77
C ASN A 160 -13.72 12.71 -20.45
N GLN A 161 -14.55 13.68 -20.03
CA GLN A 161 -14.46 15.05 -20.52
C GLN A 161 -13.18 15.73 -20.01
N PHE A 162 -12.83 15.51 -18.74
CA PHE A 162 -11.60 16.04 -18.17
C PHE A 162 -10.35 15.43 -18.81
N PHE A 163 -10.38 14.13 -19.14
CA PHE A 163 -9.32 13.47 -19.90
C PHE A 163 -9.00 14.26 -21.17
N LYS A 164 -10.02 14.70 -21.93
CA LYS A 164 -9.83 15.53 -23.14
C LYS A 164 -9.20 16.89 -22.85
N VAL A 165 -9.55 17.50 -21.72
CA VAL A 165 -8.92 18.77 -21.28
C VAL A 165 -7.44 18.56 -20.99
N VAL A 166 -7.10 17.49 -20.27
CA VAL A 166 -5.72 17.17 -19.88
C VAL A 166 -4.89 16.75 -21.10
N THR A 167 -5.44 15.99 -22.05
CA THR A 167 -4.67 15.55 -23.22
C THR A 167 -4.50 16.65 -24.28
N ALA A 168 -5.34 17.69 -24.29
CA ALA A 168 -5.16 18.81 -25.21
C ALA A 168 -3.88 19.62 -24.89
N LYS A 169 -3.41 20.40 -25.88
CA LYS A 169 -2.25 21.29 -25.70
C LYS A 169 -2.54 22.27 -24.54
N PRO A 170 -1.65 22.36 -23.53
CA PRO A 170 -1.94 23.19 -22.37
C PRO A 170 -1.88 24.67 -22.75
N PRO A 171 -2.62 25.55 -22.05
CA PRO A 171 -2.48 26.98 -22.23
C PRO A 171 -1.08 27.45 -21.84
N GLN A 172 -0.64 28.59 -22.36
CA GLN A 172 0.64 29.19 -21.97
C GLN A 172 0.50 29.83 -20.58
N LEU A 173 0.92 29.11 -19.54
CA LEU A 173 0.90 29.56 -18.15
C LEU A 173 2.26 29.37 -17.48
N MET A 174 2.48 30.07 -16.36
CA MET A 174 3.60 29.79 -15.48
C MET A 174 3.40 28.42 -14.79
N PRO A 175 4.47 27.64 -14.55
CA PRO A 175 4.37 26.29 -13.97
C PRO A 175 3.49 26.19 -12.71
N GLN A 176 3.52 27.20 -11.85
CA GLN A 176 2.79 27.25 -10.58
C GLN A 176 1.28 27.46 -10.75
N GLN A 177 0.82 27.86 -11.93
CA GLN A 177 -0.58 28.15 -12.23
C GLN A 177 -1.34 26.93 -12.77
N TYR A 178 -0.63 25.90 -13.26
CA TYR A 178 -1.28 24.72 -13.84
C TYR A 178 -2.15 23.93 -12.86
N PRO A 179 -1.74 23.71 -11.58
CA PRO A 179 -2.59 22.98 -10.64
C PRO A 179 -3.96 23.64 -10.45
N GLU A 180 -3.99 24.97 -10.30
CA GLU A 180 -5.24 25.73 -10.20
C GLU A 180 -6.05 25.65 -11.50
N TYR A 181 -5.41 25.81 -12.66
CA TYR A 181 -6.06 25.74 -13.96
C TYR A 181 -6.81 24.41 -14.16
N TYR A 182 -6.13 23.29 -13.92
CA TYR A 182 -6.73 21.96 -14.09
C TYR A 182 -7.80 21.67 -13.04
N ALA A 183 -7.59 22.08 -11.78
CA ALA A 183 -8.60 21.92 -10.73
C ALA A 183 -9.89 22.67 -11.08
N ARG A 184 -9.79 23.93 -11.54
CA ARG A 184 -10.97 24.69 -11.98
C ARG A 184 -11.67 24.07 -13.18
N LYS A 185 -10.92 23.59 -14.17
CA LYS A 185 -11.51 22.88 -15.32
C LYS A 185 -12.26 21.62 -14.89
N PHE A 186 -11.75 20.92 -13.89
CA PHE A 186 -12.42 19.76 -13.33
C PHE A 186 -13.72 20.14 -12.60
N GLU A 187 -13.67 21.16 -11.74
CA GLU A 187 -14.82 21.69 -10.99
C GLU A 187 -15.91 22.25 -11.94
N GLU A 188 -15.53 22.93 -13.02
CA GLU A 188 -16.43 23.39 -14.09
C GLU A 188 -17.18 22.22 -14.76
N LEU A 189 -16.48 21.12 -15.06
CA LEU A 189 -17.08 19.93 -15.66
C LEU A 189 -17.99 19.17 -14.68
N LEU A 190 -17.64 19.19 -13.39
CA LEU A 190 -18.42 18.57 -12.32
C LEU A 190 -19.75 19.31 -12.08
N GLY A 191 -19.73 20.65 -12.17
CA GLY A 191 -20.91 21.51 -12.03
C GLY A 191 -21.31 21.81 -10.59
N PHE A 192 -20.51 21.39 -9.61
CA PHE A 192 -20.67 21.70 -8.18
C PHE A 192 -19.30 21.59 -7.47
N PRO A 193 -19.15 22.13 -6.23
CA PRO A 193 -17.90 22.05 -5.49
C PRO A 193 -17.42 20.61 -5.30
N VAL A 194 -16.17 20.32 -5.67
CA VAL A 194 -15.64 18.94 -5.66
C VAL A 194 -15.63 18.30 -4.27
N ASP A 195 -15.52 19.09 -3.21
CA ASP A 195 -15.53 18.57 -1.83
C ASP A 195 -16.88 18.00 -1.40
N GLU A 196 -17.96 18.27 -2.15
CA GLU A 196 -19.25 17.60 -1.94
C GLU A 196 -19.18 16.09 -2.22
N LEU A 197 -18.22 15.66 -3.04
CA LEU A 197 -17.97 14.24 -3.30
C LEU A 197 -17.37 13.52 -2.07
N THR A 198 -16.82 14.23 -1.09
CA THR A 198 -15.99 13.65 -0.02
C THR A 198 -16.67 12.51 0.73
N GLY A 199 -17.94 12.68 1.10
CA GLY A 199 -18.70 11.66 1.82
C GLY A 199 -18.93 10.39 0.99
N ASP A 200 -19.43 10.55 -0.24
CA ASP A 200 -19.72 9.43 -1.15
C ASP A 200 -18.43 8.72 -1.60
N TRP A 201 -17.38 9.47 -1.94
CA TRP A 201 -16.05 8.94 -2.26
C TRP A 201 -15.47 8.12 -1.10
N LYS A 202 -15.45 8.68 0.12
CA LYS A 202 -14.95 7.98 1.30
C LYS A 202 -15.71 6.67 1.54
N ASN A 203 -17.05 6.71 1.50
CA ASN A 203 -17.87 5.53 1.72
C ASN A 203 -17.65 4.47 0.63
N PHE A 204 -17.56 4.88 -0.63
CA PHE A 204 -17.26 3.99 -1.74
C PHE A 204 -15.91 3.30 -1.56
N ILE A 205 -14.83 4.05 -1.30
CA ILE A 205 -13.49 3.48 -1.13
C ILE A 205 -13.40 2.56 0.10
N LEU A 206 -14.05 2.94 1.20
CA LEU A 206 -14.11 2.09 2.41
C LEU A 206 -14.91 0.80 2.21
N SER A 207 -15.84 0.77 1.24
CA SER A 207 -16.62 -0.43 0.91
C SER A 207 -15.88 -1.45 0.03
N LEU A 208 -14.78 -1.04 -0.62
CA LEU A 208 -14.00 -1.92 -1.48
C LEU A 208 -13.29 -2.99 -0.64
N LYS A 209 -13.35 -4.24 -1.12
CA LYS A 209 -12.67 -5.37 -0.47
C LYS A 209 -11.20 -5.42 -0.87
N LEU A 210 -10.34 -5.70 0.11
CA LEU A 210 -8.94 -6.02 -0.16
C LEU A 210 -8.85 -7.42 -0.78
N GLU A 211 -7.97 -7.57 -1.76
CA GLU A 211 -7.60 -8.89 -2.28
C GLU A 211 -6.96 -9.70 -1.14
N PRO A 212 -7.49 -10.90 -0.80
CA PRO A 212 -6.88 -11.77 0.17
C PRO A 212 -5.45 -12.13 -0.22
N LEU A 213 -4.55 -12.22 0.76
CA LEU A 213 -3.15 -12.61 0.52
C LEU A 213 -2.94 -14.12 0.58
N GLY A 214 -3.94 -14.87 1.03
CA GLY A 214 -3.94 -16.32 1.13
C GLY A 214 -5.32 -16.81 1.54
N GLU A 215 -5.40 -18.09 1.85
CA GLU A 215 -6.64 -18.79 2.19
C GLU A 215 -6.49 -19.55 3.50
N VAL A 216 -7.54 -19.57 4.31
CA VAL A 216 -7.63 -20.42 5.50
C VAL A 216 -8.16 -21.79 5.10
N LYS A 217 -7.39 -22.84 5.40
CA LYS A 217 -7.71 -24.26 5.17
C LYS A 217 -7.64 -25.00 6.50
N GLY A 218 -8.77 -25.06 7.21
CA GLY A 218 -8.85 -25.65 8.54
C GLY A 218 -8.04 -24.84 9.56
N ASP A 219 -6.99 -25.46 10.11
CA ASP A 219 -6.07 -24.85 11.08
C ASP A 219 -4.86 -24.16 10.42
N THR A 220 -4.80 -24.12 9.09
CA THR A 220 -3.65 -23.63 8.35
C THR A 220 -4.03 -22.46 7.44
N PHE A 221 -3.26 -21.38 7.46
CA PHE A 221 -3.32 -20.32 6.45
C PHE A 221 -2.24 -20.56 5.39
N VAL A 222 -2.62 -20.55 4.12
CA VAL A 222 -1.71 -20.79 3.00
C VAL A 222 -1.69 -19.58 2.07
N SER A 223 -0.51 -19.05 1.80
CA SER A 223 -0.29 -18.01 0.81
C SER A 223 0.69 -18.47 -0.27
N ASP A 224 0.17 -18.84 -1.43
CA ASP A 224 1.00 -19.10 -2.61
C ASP A 224 1.66 -17.81 -3.12
N LYS A 225 0.95 -16.68 -2.99
CA LYS A 225 1.41 -15.36 -3.43
C LYS A 225 2.63 -14.87 -2.63
N LEU A 226 2.59 -15.08 -1.31
CA LEU A 226 3.66 -14.70 -0.40
C LEU A 226 4.61 -15.86 -0.10
N ALA A 227 4.34 -17.04 -0.65
CA ALA A 227 5.15 -18.24 -0.52
C ALA A 227 5.40 -18.66 0.94
N PHE A 228 4.34 -18.76 1.74
CA PHE A 228 4.41 -19.37 3.07
C PHE A 228 3.10 -20.07 3.45
N GLU A 229 3.17 -20.90 4.48
CA GLU A 229 2.00 -21.32 5.25
C GLU A 229 2.28 -21.24 6.75
N ILE A 230 1.22 -21.10 7.54
CA ILE A 230 1.30 -21.02 8.99
C ILE A 230 0.12 -21.75 9.62
N LYS A 231 0.42 -22.57 10.62
CA LYS A 231 -0.59 -23.29 11.40
C LYS A 231 -0.90 -22.53 12.69
N LYS A 232 -2.19 -22.46 13.04
CA LYS A 232 -2.63 -21.96 14.35
C LYS A 232 -2.87 -23.13 15.34
N PRO A 233 -2.69 -22.90 16.65
CA PRO A 233 -3.05 -23.85 17.68
C PRO A 233 -4.57 -23.94 17.88
N GLU A 234 -4.99 -24.90 18.68
CA GLU A 234 -6.39 -25.03 19.11
C GLU A 234 -6.82 -23.81 19.93
N GLY A 235 -8.09 -23.40 19.81
CA GLY A 235 -8.63 -22.23 20.51
C GLY A 235 -8.26 -20.87 19.92
N TRP A 236 -7.25 -20.77 19.06
CA TRP A 236 -6.89 -19.53 18.36
C TRP A 236 -7.69 -19.36 17.07
N GLU A 237 -7.79 -18.13 16.57
CA GLU A 237 -8.58 -17.78 15.38
C GLU A 237 -7.79 -16.97 14.36
N PHE A 238 -7.94 -17.29 13.08
CA PHE A 238 -7.44 -16.44 11.99
C PHE A 238 -8.35 -15.22 11.79
N ARG A 239 -7.76 -14.06 11.53
CA ARG A 239 -8.43 -12.79 11.21
C ARG A 239 -8.02 -12.27 9.83
N PRO A 240 -8.35 -12.96 8.73
CA PRO A 240 -7.93 -12.56 7.38
C PRO A 240 -8.53 -11.23 6.91
N ASP A 241 -9.70 -10.87 7.45
CA ASP A 241 -10.41 -9.63 7.10
C ASP A 241 -10.07 -8.44 8.00
N ASP A 242 -9.37 -8.66 9.12
CA ASP A 242 -8.92 -7.61 10.06
C ASP A 242 -7.40 -7.47 10.04
N VAL A 243 -6.82 -7.41 8.84
CA VAL A 243 -5.40 -7.13 8.65
C VAL A 243 -5.17 -5.62 8.46
N GLN A 244 -4.09 -5.11 9.05
CA GLN A 244 -3.71 -3.69 8.98
C GLN A 244 -2.33 -3.51 8.34
N GLY A 245 -2.18 -2.56 7.43
CA GLY A 245 -0.88 -2.34 6.80
C GLY A 245 -0.37 -3.61 6.10
N GLN A 246 0.93 -3.87 6.15
CA GLN A 246 1.54 -4.98 5.41
C GLN A 246 1.26 -6.38 6.00
N GLU A 247 0.36 -6.49 6.98
CA GLU A 247 -0.09 -7.76 7.55
C GLU A 247 -0.65 -8.68 6.45
N ALA A 248 -0.02 -9.86 6.34
CA ALA A 248 -0.48 -10.95 5.51
C ALA A 248 -1.63 -11.69 6.17
N ILE A 249 -1.50 -11.96 7.47
CA ILE A 249 -2.49 -12.62 8.30
C ILE A 249 -2.27 -12.22 9.77
N ARG A 250 -3.35 -12.25 10.55
CA ARG A 250 -3.33 -12.15 12.01
C ARG A 250 -3.98 -13.38 12.62
N ILE A 251 -3.42 -13.86 13.73
CA ILE A 251 -3.93 -14.95 14.55
C ILE A 251 -4.13 -14.40 15.96
N GLU A 252 -5.28 -14.63 16.57
CA GLU A 252 -5.61 -14.11 17.90
C GLU A 252 -6.11 -15.22 18.80
N ASN A 253 -5.81 -15.11 20.10
CA ASN A 253 -6.39 -15.95 21.14
C ASN A 253 -7.59 -15.23 21.77
N PRO A 254 -8.83 -15.71 21.59
CA PRO A 254 -10.00 -15.08 22.21
C PRO A 254 -10.01 -15.15 23.75
N ALA A 255 -9.26 -16.09 24.35
CA ALA A 255 -9.24 -16.30 25.79
C ALA A 255 -8.16 -15.49 26.53
N THR A 256 -7.23 -14.88 25.80
CA THR A 256 -6.11 -14.10 26.36
C THR A 256 -5.91 -12.82 25.54
N THR A 257 -4.79 -12.11 25.76
CA THR A 257 -4.36 -10.98 24.92
C THR A 257 -3.36 -11.37 23.83
N GLY A 258 -3.14 -12.68 23.64
CA GLY A 258 -2.20 -13.25 22.68
C GLY A 258 -2.58 -12.95 21.23
N ARG A 259 -1.61 -12.45 20.48
CA ARG A 259 -1.74 -12.12 19.06
C ARG A 259 -0.46 -12.48 18.31
N VAL A 260 -0.61 -13.05 17.12
CA VAL A 260 0.47 -13.24 16.15
C VAL A 260 0.15 -12.50 14.87
N ILE A 261 1.14 -11.80 14.35
CA ILE A 261 1.07 -11.06 13.09
C ILE A 261 2.14 -11.61 12.17
N VAL A 262 1.79 -11.88 10.91
CA VAL A 262 2.76 -12.22 9.87
C VAL A 262 2.81 -11.11 8.84
N ILE A 263 4.01 -10.61 8.56
CA ILE A 263 4.30 -9.67 7.47
C ILE A 263 5.28 -10.35 6.52
N ALA A 264 5.05 -10.22 5.22
CA ALA A 264 5.95 -10.73 4.19
C ALA A 264 6.35 -9.59 3.24
N GLN A 265 7.65 -9.39 3.07
CA GLN A 265 8.23 -8.40 2.16
C GLN A 265 9.34 -9.02 1.33
N GLY A 266 9.73 -8.37 0.22
CA GLY A 266 10.88 -8.82 -0.55
C GLY A 266 12.19 -8.55 0.17
N ASN A 267 13.16 -9.45 0.04
CA ASN A 267 14.51 -9.25 0.55
C ASN A 267 15.38 -8.50 -0.47
N MET A 268 15.06 -7.21 -0.68
CA MET A 268 15.68 -6.40 -1.72
C MET A 268 17.13 -6.03 -1.45
N ASP A 269 17.46 -5.85 -0.18
CA ASP A 269 18.77 -5.41 0.28
C ASP A 269 19.70 -6.59 0.61
N LEU A 270 19.25 -7.83 0.32
CA LEU A 270 19.94 -9.07 0.71
C LEU A 270 20.27 -9.07 2.21
N THR A 271 19.33 -8.59 3.02
CA THR A 271 19.41 -8.55 4.47
C THR A 271 19.84 -9.92 4.99
N THR A 272 20.89 -9.93 5.80
CA THR A 272 21.37 -11.13 6.48
C THR A 272 20.62 -11.31 7.80
N PRO A 273 20.72 -12.47 8.47
CA PRO A 273 20.14 -12.66 9.79
C PRO A 273 20.62 -11.63 10.83
N GLU A 274 21.87 -11.20 10.77
CA GLU A 274 22.43 -10.17 11.65
C GLU A 274 21.82 -8.80 11.34
N GLY A 275 21.70 -8.44 10.06
CA GLY A 275 21.01 -7.20 9.67
C GLY A 275 19.53 -7.21 10.06
N ALA A 276 18.89 -8.38 10.05
CA ALA A 276 17.52 -8.55 10.53
C ALA A 276 17.40 -8.33 12.05
N LEU A 277 18.37 -8.77 12.85
CA LEU A 277 18.43 -8.48 14.29
C LEU A 277 18.49 -6.97 14.55
N GLU A 278 19.45 -6.28 13.92
CA GLU A 278 19.60 -4.82 14.04
C GLU A 278 18.33 -4.08 13.64
N GLN A 279 17.68 -4.54 12.57
CA GLN A 279 16.41 -3.98 12.11
C GLN A 279 15.30 -4.17 13.15
N ILE A 280 15.15 -5.36 13.75
CA ILE A 280 14.12 -5.60 14.77
C ILE A 280 14.36 -4.72 16.00
N GLU A 281 15.59 -4.67 16.50
CA GLU A 281 15.95 -3.87 17.69
C GLU A 281 15.68 -2.37 17.45
N SER A 282 16.03 -1.86 16.26
CA SER A 282 15.70 -0.49 15.85
C SER A 282 14.18 -0.24 15.79
N GLN A 283 13.42 -1.21 15.28
CA GLN A 283 11.96 -1.11 15.20
C GLN A 283 11.28 -1.17 16.58
N ALA A 284 11.85 -1.88 17.56
CA ALA A 284 11.31 -1.92 18.92
C ALA A 284 11.21 -0.51 19.52
N GLY A 285 12.23 0.34 19.30
CA GLY A 285 12.21 1.74 19.72
C GLY A 285 11.24 2.67 18.98
N MET A 286 10.78 2.27 17.79
CA MET A 286 9.70 2.97 17.10
C MET A 286 8.31 2.50 17.52
N ARG A 287 8.18 1.24 17.95
CA ARG A 287 6.91 0.61 18.34
C ARG A 287 6.55 0.90 19.79
N LEU A 288 7.54 0.97 20.68
CA LEU A 288 7.33 1.07 22.13
C LEU A 288 7.92 2.35 22.70
N ARG A 289 7.25 2.86 23.74
CA ARG A 289 7.83 3.83 24.67
C ARG A 289 8.68 3.05 25.67
N SER A 290 9.95 3.44 25.78
CA SER A 290 10.92 2.81 26.68
C SER A 290 11.07 1.30 26.45
N PRO A 291 11.48 0.86 25.24
CA PRO A 291 11.70 -0.55 24.97
C PRO A 291 12.82 -1.11 25.86
N THR A 292 12.65 -2.33 26.33
CA THR A 292 13.73 -3.16 26.90
C THR A 292 13.94 -4.34 25.98
N ILE A 293 15.18 -4.55 25.53
CA ILE A 293 15.56 -5.77 24.78
C ILE A 293 16.04 -6.79 25.81
N ASP A 294 15.37 -7.93 25.89
CA ASP A 294 15.62 -8.97 26.91
C ASP A 294 16.59 -10.04 26.40
N ASP A 295 16.43 -10.47 25.14
CA ASP A 295 17.28 -11.47 24.49
C ASP A 295 17.27 -11.24 22.97
N SER A 296 18.38 -11.53 22.30
CA SER A 296 18.46 -11.50 20.84
C SER A 296 19.43 -12.55 20.32
N LYS A 297 19.00 -13.32 19.30
CA LYS A 297 19.78 -14.46 18.78
C LYS A 297 19.38 -14.84 17.36
N ILE A 298 20.26 -15.60 16.71
CA ILE A 298 19.96 -16.27 15.45
C ILE A 298 19.47 -17.69 15.72
N ILE A 299 18.34 -18.05 15.12
CA ILE A 299 17.74 -19.38 15.20
C ILE A 299 17.55 -19.98 13.80
N ASP A 300 17.20 -21.26 13.75
CA ASP A 300 16.72 -21.93 12.53
C ASP A 300 15.19 -22.06 12.57
N VAL A 301 14.52 -21.61 11.51
CA VAL A 301 13.09 -21.81 11.30
C VAL A 301 12.91 -22.58 10.00
N TYR A 302 12.69 -23.89 10.13
CA TYR A 302 12.44 -24.79 9.01
C TYR A 302 13.59 -24.82 7.97
N GLY A 303 14.84 -24.80 8.45
CA GLY A 303 16.03 -24.80 7.60
C GLY A 303 16.43 -23.43 7.05
N PHE A 304 15.78 -22.35 7.50
CA PHE A 304 16.12 -20.97 7.16
C PHE A 304 16.64 -20.23 8.39
N PRO A 305 17.71 -19.44 8.26
CA PRO A 305 18.17 -18.63 9.36
C PRO A 305 17.17 -17.51 9.66
N ALA A 306 16.94 -17.24 10.94
CA ALA A 306 16.04 -16.20 11.40
C ALA A 306 16.65 -15.42 12.56
N ALA A 307 16.38 -14.12 12.59
CA ALA A 307 16.63 -13.26 13.73
C ALA A 307 15.47 -13.37 14.72
N GLU A 308 15.75 -13.63 15.98
CA GLU A 308 14.75 -13.67 17.05
C GLU A 308 15.13 -12.66 18.13
N VAL A 309 14.20 -11.77 18.47
CA VAL A 309 14.38 -10.76 19.52
C VAL A 309 13.18 -10.80 20.46
N TYR A 310 13.47 -10.85 21.76
CA TYR A 310 12.52 -10.67 22.84
C TYR A 310 12.64 -9.26 23.39
N TYR A 311 11.52 -8.57 23.51
CA TYR A 311 11.51 -7.22 24.04
C TYR A 311 10.18 -6.87 24.70
N SER A 312 10.21 -5.97 25.67
CA SER A 312 9.03 -5.46 26.35
C SER A 312 8.93 -3.94 26.34
N GLY A 313 7.73 -3.44 26.66
CA GLY A 313 7.50 -2.03 26.90
C GLY A 313 6.05 -1.61 26.66
N TYR A 314 5.77 -0.32 26.78
CA TYR A 314 4.43 0.21 26.58
C TYR A 314 4.25 0.62 25.12
N GLU A 315 3.12 0.25 24.51
CA GLU A 315 2.83 0.67 23.14
C GLU A 315 2.97 2.19 23.00
N ALA A 316 3.74 2.62 22.00
CA ALA A 316 3.83 4.01 21.65
C ALA A 316 2.52 4.43 20.99
N ALA A 317 1.89 5.48 21.51
CA ALA A 317 0.85 6.16 20.77
C ALA A 317 1.46 6.64 19.44
N PRO A 318 0.89 6.27 18.28
CA PRO A 318 1.48 6.65 17.00
C PRO A 318 1.62 8.17 16.94
N ALA A 319 2.83 8.66 16.64
CA ALA A 319 3.29 10.05 16.78
C ALA A 319 2.47 11.13 16.03
N SER A 320 1.41 10.74 15.31
CA SER A 320 0.56 11.62 14.51
C SER A 320 -0.94 11.39 14.76
N ASN A 321 -1.46 11.44 15.99
CA ASN A 321 -2.92 11.24 16.18
C ASN A 321 -3.55 12.02 17.34
N ALA A 322 -4.04 13.22 17.03
CA ALA A 322 -5.09 13.88 17.82
C ALA A 322 -6.51 13.32 17.52
N SER A 323 -6.65 12.33 16.61
CA SER A 323 -7.96 11.89 16.09
C SER A 323 -8.25 10.38 16.12
N ARG A 324 -7.42 9.54 16.79
CA ARG A 324 -7.66 8.07 16.82
C ARG A 324 -8.21 7.57 18.16
N LYS A 325 -9.30 6.80 18.06
CA LYS A 325 -9.56 5.61 18.89
C LYS A 325 -8.81 4.40 18.29
N VAL A 326 -7.49 4.43 18.23
CA VAL A 326 -6.74 3.17 18.16
C VAL A 326 -6.62 2.76 19.60
N GLU A 327 -7.17 1.60 19.94
CA GLU A 327 -6.95 1.00 21.26
C GLU A 327 -5.46 0.69 21.36
N VAL A 328 -4.73 1.67 21.91
CA VAL A 328 -3.36 1.48 22.36
C VAL A 328 -3.49 0.66 23.63
N ARG A 329 -2.85 -0.51 23.67
CA ARG A 329 -2.85 -1.32 24.89
C ARG A 329 -2.18 -0.50 26.00
N THR A 330 -2.88 -0.39 27.12
CA THR A 330 -2.40 0.40 28.27
C THR A 330 -1.42 -0.38 29.13
N ASN A 331 -1.50 -1.70 29.08
CA ASN A 331 -0.63 -2.61 29.80
C ASN A 331 0.72 -2.74 29.10
N GLU A 332 1.77 -3.03 29.87
CA GLU A 332 3.05 -3.41 29.31
C GLU A 332 2.86 -4.63 28.39
N GLN A 333 3.52 -4.60 27.25
CA GLN A 333 3.46 -5.65 26.24
C GLN A 333 4.80 -6.36 26.18
N THR A 334 4.77 -7.69 26.06
CA THR A 334 5.94 -8.50 25.73
C THR A 334 5.82 -8.99 24.30
N TYR A 335 6.95 -8.95 23.59
CA TYR A 335 7.07 -9.36 22.20
C TYR A 335 8.12 -10.45 22.05
N ARG A 336 7.81 -11.40 21.19
CA ARG A 336 8.80 -12.25 20.51
C ARG A 336 8.68 -11.98 19.03
N HIS A 337 9.70 -11.35 18.46
CA HIS A 337 9.72 -10.97 17.06
C HIS A 337 10.75 -11.82 16.33
N VAL A 338 10.27 -12.64 15.40
CA VAL A 338 11.11 -13.50 14.57
C VAL A 338 11.08 -12.99 13.13
N MET A 339 12.24 -12.70 12.54
CA MET A 339 12.37 -12.37 11.13
C MET A 339 13.10 -13.51 10.40
N VAL A 340 12.35 -14.30 9.64
CA VAL A 340 12.90 -15.39 8.82
C VAL A 340 13.46 -14.81 7.52
N VAL A 341 14.73 -15.09 7.25
CA VAL A 341 15.48 -14.53 6.13
C VAL A 341 15.62 -15.56 5.01
N THR A 342 15.12 -15.23 3.82
CA THR A 342 15.30 -16.01 2.59
C THR A 342 15.92 -15.15 1.51
N LEU A 343 16.37 -15.75 0.40
CA LEU A 343 16.98 -14.98 -0.69
C LEU A 343 15.98 -13.99 -1.31
N LYS A 344 14.71 -14.39 -1.41
CA LYS A 344 13.67 -13.59 -2.09
C LYS A 344 12.82 -12.76 -1.13
N ARG A 345 12.70 -13.18 0.14
CA ARG A 345 11.72 -12.63 1.09
C ARG A 345 12.24 -12.55 2.52
N LEU A 346 11.71 -11.58 3.25
CA LEU A 346 11.77 -11.49 4.71
C LEU A 346 10.36 -11.75 5.25
N TYR A 347 10.25 -12.62 6.24
CA TYR A 347 8.99 -12.87 6.94
C TYR A 347 9.12 -12.43 8.39
N GLU A 348 8.39 -11.40 8.80
CA GLU A 348 8.28 -11.01 10.20
C GLU A 348 7.10 -11.74 10.84
N ILE A 349 7.36 -12.47 11.92
CA ILE A 349 6.39 -13.15 12.77
C ILE A 349 6.47 -12.44 14.13
N ILE A 350 5.49 -11.58 14.39
CA ILE A 350 5.43 -10.76 15.59
C ILE A 350 4.41 -11.39 16.52
N MET A 351 4.90 -12.02 17.59
CA MET A 351 4.10 -12.59 18.66
C MET A 351 4.06 -11.59 19.81
N GLN A 352 2.86 -11.23 20.28
CA GLN A 352 2.69 -10.23 21.33
C GLN A 352 1.54 -10.57 22.28
N CYS A 353 1.67 -10.18 23.54
CA CYS A 353 0.60 -10.20 24.54
C CYS A 353 0.89 -9.19 25.64
N ASP A 354 -0.07 -9.01 26.55
CA ASP A 354 0.19 -8.32 27.82
C ASP A 354 1.25 -9.11 28.60
N SER A 355 2.20 -8.40 29.22
CA SER A 355 3.38 -9.02 29.84
C SER A 355 3.03 -10.00 30.96
N ASP A 356 1.96 -9.75 31.71
CA ASP A 356 1.45 -10.63 32.77
C ASP A 356 0.74 -11.89 32.23
N ARG A 357 0.53 -11.97 30.91
CA ARG A 357 -0.09 -13.10 30.22
C ARG A 357 0.90 -13.88 29.34
N TRP A 358 2.21 -13.63 29.47
CA TRP A 358 3.23 -14.29 28.64
C TRP A 358 3.20 -15.82 28.77
N GLU A 359 3.20 -16.32 30.01
CA GLU A 359 3.22 -17.76 30.30
C GLU A 359 2.01 -18.50 29.71
N ASP A 360 0.85 -17.84 29.61
CA ASP A 360 -0.35 -18.43 29.00
C ASP A 360 -0.25 -18.61 27.48
N ASN A 361 0.63 -17.85 26.82
CA ASN A 361 0.70 -17.78 25.37
C ASN A 361 2.01 -18.36 24.80
N GLU A 362 3.06 -18.50 25.61
CA GLU A 362 4.39 -18.91 25.15
C GLU A 362 4.38 -20.25 24.42
N ALA A 363 3.70 -21.27 24.97
CA ALA A 363 3.60 -22.58 24.31
C ALA A 363 2.87 -22.50 22.96
N ALA A 364 1.85 -21.65 22.85
CA ALA A 364 1.13 -21.43 21.60
C ALA A 364 2.00 -20.67 20.59
N PHE A 365 2.80 -19.69 21.03
CA PHE A 365 3.77 -19.00 20.20
C PHE A 365 4.83 -19.96 19.63
N ASP A 366 5.35 -20.88 20.45
CA ASP A 366 6.24 -21.95 19.98
C ASP A 366 5.59 -22.85 18.93
N GLU A 367 4.32 -23.25 19.14
CA GLU A 367 3.58 -24.08 18.19
C GLU A 367 3.39 -23.35 16.85
N ILE A 368 3.00 -22.08 16.89
CA ILE A 368 2.80 -21.25 15.69
C ILE A 368 4.11 -21.11 14.92
N LEU A 369 5.23 -20.85 15.61
CA LEU A 369 6.53 -20.71 14.98
C LEU A 369 7.00 -22.03 14.35
N LYS A 370 6.82 -23.16 15.03
CA LYS A 370 7.09 -24.51 14.47
C LYS A 370 6.19 -24.84 13.27
N GLY A 371 4.97 -24.32 13.29
CA GLY A 371 3.99 -24.45 12.21
C GLY A 371 4.20 -23.46 11.05
N PHE A 372 5.17 -22.56 11.13
CA PHE A 372 5.50 -21.63 10.05
C PHE A 372 6.45 -22.28 9.05
N ILE A 373 6.03 -22.34 7.78
CA ILE A 373 6.79 -22.97 6.71
C ILE A 373 6.99 -21.95 5.59
N PRO A 374 8.20 -21.37 5.46
CA PRO A 374 8.59 -20.64 4.27
C PRO A 374 8.61 -21.57 3.06
N LYS A 375 7.99 -21.12 1.97
CA LYS A 375 8.01 -21.77 0.64
C LYS A 375 8.80 -20.94 -0.38
N ALA A 376 9.32 -19.78 0.03
CA ALA A 376 10.29 -19.04 -0.78
C ALA A 376 11.47 -19.98 -1.09
N ASP A 377 11.92 -19.95 -2.33
CA ASP A 377 13.07 -20.72 -2.84
C ASP A 377 12.84 -22.23 -3.14
N LYS A 378 11.63 -22.78 -2.94
CA LYS A 378 11.29 -24.16 -3.36
C LYS A 378 10.90 -24.32 -4.86
N LYS A 379 11.16 -23.32 -5.71
CA LYS A 379 10.97 -23.40 -7.17
C LYS A 379 12.04 -22.64 -7.93
#